data_AF-A0A6G1QV25-F1
#
_entry.id   AF-A0A6G1QV25-F1
#
_cell.length_a   1.000
_cell.length_b   1.000
_cell.length_c   1.000
_cell.angle_alpha   90.00
_cell.angle_beta   90.00
_cell.angle_gamma   90.00
#
_symmetry.space_group_name_H-M   'P 1'
#
loop_
_entity.id
_entity.type
_entity.pdbx_description
1 polymer ?
#
loop_
_entity_poly.entity_id
_entity_poly.type
_entity_poly.pdbx_seq_one_letter_code
_entity_poly.pdbx_strand_id
1 'polypeptide(L)'
;MADLLGTILNAMEKPPTVGDQESRRKAREQAARIKKMEEDERRKKAEFRKQEQAALEEAASSETKKPDTCPNSNYRDKYSQLIGTSAAKDAAHTLEANSAYGCVPVANKRDTRSIEEAMNEIRAKKRHKQDDTGAHSSSS
;
A
#
# COMPACT_ATOMS: atom_id res chain seq x y z
N MET A 1 -65.97 19.89 37.79
CA MET A 1 -64.83 20.79 37.57
C MET A 1 -63.57 19.96 37.75
N ALA A 2 -62.73 19.84 36.72
CA ALA A 2 -61.41 19.24 36.92
C ALA A 2 -60.58 20.22 37.75
N ASP A 3 -59.97 19.73 38.82
CA ASP A 3 -59.20 20.55 39.76
C ASP A 3 -57.94 21.06 39.03
N LEU A 4 -57.83 22.39 38.88
CA LEU A 4 -56.73 23.03 38.14
C LEU A 4 -55.37 22.64 38.75
N LEU A 5 -55.33 22.51 40.07
CA LEU A 5 -54.17 22.05 40.83
C LEU A 5 -53.82 20.59 40.49
N GLY A 6 -54.80 19.71 40.31
CA GLY A 6 -54.56 18.32 39.91
C GLY A 6 -53.97 18.18 38.50
N THR A 7 -54.37 19.08 37.60
CA THR A 7 -53.81 19.14 36.24
C THR A 7 -52.34 19.63 36.26
N ILE A 8 -52.04 20.62 37.10
CA ILE A 8 -50.68 21.18 37.27
C ILE A 8 -49.75 20.18 37.97
N LEU A 9 -50.20 19.53 39.05
CA LEU A 9 -49.44 18.50 39.77
C LEU A 9 -49.18 17.24 38.92
N ASN A 10 -50.04 16.93 37.95
CA ASN A 10 -49.84 15.83 37.02
C ASN A 10 -48.91 16.20 35.84
N ALA A 11 -48.84 17.49 35.48
CA ALA A 11 -47.94 18.05 34.46
C ALA A 11 -46.51 18.30 34.98
N MET A 12 -46.32 18.36 36.31
CA MET A 12 -45.01 18.27 36.91
C MET A 12 -44.44 16.87 36.67
N GLU A 13 -43.34 16.81 35.93
CA GLU A 13 -42.62 15.58 35.59
C GLU A 13 -42.28 14.84 36.89
N LYS A 14 -42.88 13.66 37.08
CA LYS A 14 -42.61 12.86 38.28
C LYS A 14 -41.11 12.56 38.31
N PRO A 15 -40.42 12.74 39.45
CA PRO A 15 -39.02 12.35 39.56
C PRO A 15 -38.90 10.88 39.16
N PRO A 16 -37.85 10.48 38.42
CA PRO A 16 -37.73 9.12 37.91
C PRO A 16 -37.84 8.14 39.08
N THR A 17 -39.00 7.48 39.18
CA THR A 17 -39.26 6.55 40.26
C THR A 17 -38.42 5.30 39.99
N VAL A 18 -37.78 4.76 41.02
CA VAL A 18 -36.96 3.54 40.95
C VAL A 18 -37.76 2.26 40.64
N GLY A 19 -39.00 2.38 40.15
CA GLY A 19 -40.07 1.41 40.38
C GLY A 19 -40.79 0.80 39.18
N ASP A 20 -40.48 1.11 37.91
CA ASP A 20 -41.14 0.42 36.79
C ASP A 20 -40.41 -0.89 36.45
N GLN A 21 -40.44 -1.85 37.39
CA GLN A 21 -39.76 -3.14 37.26
C GLN A 21 -40.22 -3.91 36.01
N GLU A 22 -41.50 -3.79 35.65
CA GLU A 22 -42.09 -4.46 34.50
C GLU A 22 -41.67 -3.82 33.16
N SER A 23 -41.58 -2.49 33.08
CA SER A 23 -41.10 -1.81 31.87
C SER A 23 -39.64 -2.14 31.60
N ARG A 24 -38.81 -2.18 32.65
CA ARG A 24 -37.41 -2.58 32.58
C ARG A 24 -37.25 -4.06 32.18
N ARG A 25 -38.17 -4.93 32.62
CA ARG A 25 -38.22 -6.35 32.20
C ARG A 25 -38.56 -6.47 30.72
N LYS A 26 -39.58 -5.76 30.24
CA LYS A 26 -39.98 -5.74 28.82
C LYS A 26 -38.87 -5.17 27.91
N ALA A 27 -38.21 -4.10 28.35
CA ALA A 27 -37.08 -3.52 27.63
C ALA A 27 -35.89 -4.50 27.51
N ARG A 28 -35.59 -5.23 28.60
CA ARG A 28 -34.55 -6.28 28.59
C ARG A 28 -34.92 -7.45 27.66
N GLU A 29 -36.18 -7.85 27.64
CA GLU A 29 -36.67 -8.93 26.77
C GLU A 29 -36.61 -8.54 25.29
N GLN A 30 -37.02 -7.32 24.95
CA GLN A 30 -36.89 -6.78 23.60
C GLN A 30 -35.43 -6.66 23.17
N ALA A 31 -34.55 -6.15 24.03
CA ALA A 31 -33.12 -6.08 23.76
C ALA A 31 -32.50 -7.46 23.56
N ALA A 32 -32.89 -8.47 24.37
CA ALA A 32 -32.43 -9.84 24.20
C ALA A 32 -32.90 -10.45 22.87
N ARG A 33 -34.13 -10.14 22.44
CA ARG A 33 -34.69 -10.61 21.16
C ARG A 33 -33.96 -9.99 19.96
N ILE A 34 -33.68 -8.69 20.01
CA ILE A 34 -32.91 -8.00 18.96
C ILE A 34 -31.49 -8.57 18.88
N LYS A 35 -30.81 -8.72 20.03
CA LYS A 35 -29.45 -9.28 20.08
C LYS A 35 -29.39 -10.70 19.51
N LYS A 36 -30.41 -11.52 19.75
CA LYS A 36 -30.49 -12.88 19.19
C LYS A 36 -30.64 -12.85 17.67
N MET A 37 -31.50 -11.96 17.14
CA MET A 37 -31.63 -11.80 15.68
C MET A 37 -30.34 -11.31 15.04
N GLU A 38 -29.65 -10.33 15.64
CA GLU A 38 -28.35 -9.84 15.14
C GLU A 38 -27.29 -10.94 15.14
N GLU A 39 -27.26 -11.79 16.17
CA GLU A 39 -26.33 -12.91 16.22
C GLU A 39 -26.61 -13.94 15.13
N ASP A 40 -27.89 -14.28 14.90
CA ASP A 40 -28.31 -15.20 13.84
C ASP A 40 -27.98 -14.65 12.45
N GLU A 41 -28.20 -13.35 12.21
CA GLU A 41 -27.79 -12.68 10.96
C GLU A 41 -26.28 -12.70 10.76
N ARG A 42 -25.51 -12.44 11.82
CA ARG A 42 -24.05 -12.49 11.78
C ARG A 42 -23.55 -13.90 11.44
N ARG A 43 -24.17 -14.93 12.02
CA ARG A 43 -23.85 -16.36 11.74
C ARG A 43 -24.15 -16.70 10.28
N LYS A 44 -25.36 -16.40 9.79
CA LYS A 44 -25.74 -16.63 8.39
C LYS A 44 -24.79 -15.94 7.40
N LYS A 45 -24.42 -14.68 7.67
CA LYS A 45 -23.46 -13.94 6.83
C LYS A 45 -22.06 -14.56 6.84
N ALA A 46 -21.61 -15.08 7.98
CA ALA A 46 -20.32 -15.77 8.09
C ALA A 46 -20.33 -17.11 7.34
N GLU A 47 -21.41 -17.88 7.46
CA GLU A 47 -21.60 -19.14 6.73
C GLU A 47 -21.64 -18.91 5.22
N PHE A 48 -22.35 -17.89 4.75
CA PHE A 48 -22.40 -17.54 3.34
C PHE A 48 -21.00 -17.23 2.77
N ARG A 49 -20.21 -16.38 3.46
CA ARG A 49 -18.83 -16.09 3.04
C ARG A 49 -17.95 -17.34 3.01
N LYS A 50 -18.12 -18.24 3.98
CA LYS A 50 -17.37 -19.50 4.03
C LYS A 50 -17.75 -20.42 2.87
N GLN A 51 -19.04 -20.50 2.52
CA GLN A 51 -19.51 -21.28 1.37
C GLN A 51 -18.99 -20.69 0.06
N GLU A 52 -19.01 -19.37 -0.10
CA GLU A 52 -18.47 -18.68 -1.28
C GLU A 52 -16.97 -18.93 -1.44
N GLN A 53 -16.20 -18.82 -0.35
CA GLN A 53 -14.77 -19.13 -0.36
C GLN A 53 -14.51 -20.60 -0.70
N ALA A 54 -15.26 -21.54 -0.12
CA ALA A 54 -15.12 -22.96 -0.42
C ALA A 54 -15.46 -23.27 -1.89
N ALA A 55 -16.50 -22.64 -2.46
CA ALA A 55 -16.86 -22.79 -3.86
C ALA A 55 -15.80 -22.22 -4.81
N LEU A 56 -15.20 -21.08 -4.47
CA LEU A 56 -14.08 -20.51 -5.21
C LEU A 56 -12.83 -21.39 -5.15
N GLU A 57 -12.53 -21.97 -3.99
CA GLU A 57 -11.41 -22.89 -3.79
C GLU A 57 -11.63 -24.21 -4.55
N GLU A 58 -12.84 -24.77 -4.53
CA GLU A 58 -13.21 -25.97 -5.29
C GLU A 58 -13.12 -25.71 -6.79
N ALA A 59 -13.63 -24.57 -7.27
CA ALA A 59 -13.51 -24.16 -8.67
C ALA A 59 -12.02 -24.00 -9.08
N ALA A 60 -11.21 -23.30 -8.27
CA ALA A 60 -9.78 -23.14 -8.53
C ALA A 60 -9.02 -24.47 -8.51
N SER A 61 -9.35 -25.38 -7.59
CA SER A 61 -8.73 -26.70 -7.52
C SER A 61 -9.12 -27.56 -8.74
N SER A 62 -10.36 -27.47 -9.20
CA SER A 62 -10.83 -28.15 -10.41
C SER A 62 -10.14 -27.63 -11.68
N GLU A 63 -9.80 -26.33 -11.74
CA GLU A 63 -9.04 -25.71 -12.84
C GLU A 63 -7.56 -26.15 -12.86
N THR A 64 -6.99 -26.51 -11.70
CA THR A 64 -5.60 -26.99 -11.59
C THR A 64 -5.39 -28.47 -11.91
N LYS A 65 -6.47 -29.26 -12.07
CA LYS A 65 -6.38 -30.64 -12.58
C LYS A 65 -6.56 -30.69 -14.08
N LYS A 66 -5.70 -29.97 -14.80
CA LYS A 66 -5.42 -30.35 -16.19
C LYS A 66 -4.77 -31.74 -16.09
N PRO A 67 -5.38 -32.82 -16.63
CA PRO A 67 -4.63 -34.04 -16.79
C PRO A 67 -3.41 -33.69 -17.65
N ASP A 68 -2.21 -34.02 -17.19
CA ASP A 68 -0.99 -33.98 -17.99
C ASP A 68 -1.20 -34.91 -19.18
N THR A 69 -1.84 -34.37 -20.21
CA THR A 69 -2.21 -35.09 -21.41
C THR A 69 -0.98 -35.03 -22.32
N CYS A 70 -0.06 -35.98 -22.05
CA CYS A 70 0.76 -36.79 -22.97
C CYS A 70 1.57 -36.10 -24.11
N PRO A 71 2.62 -36.70 -24.71
CA PRO A 71 3.59 -37.71 -24.28
C PRO A 71 5.06 -37.18 -24.43
N ASN A 72 6.07 -38.06 -24.40
CA ASN A 72 7.53 -37.89 -24.47
C ASN A 72 8.11 -37.12 -25.72
N SER A 73 7.51 -36.01 -26.14
CA SER A 73 8.13 -34.97 -26.99
C SER A 73 7.08 -33.91 -27.32
N ASN A 74 6.92 -32.90 -26.46
CA ASN A 74 6.26 -31.66 -26.87
C ASN A 74 7.28 -30.81 -27.65
N TYR A 75 7.06 -30.62 -28.95
CA TYR A 75 7.93 -29.82 -29.82
C TYR A 75 8.16 -28.40 -29.29
N ARG A 76 7.24 -27.88 -28.47
CA ARG A 76 7.40 -26.60 -27.75
C ARG A 76 8.56 -26.59 -26.76
N ASP A 77 8.84 -27.68 -26.07
CA ASP A 77 9.91 -27.74 -25.06
C ASP A 77 11.29 -27.77 -25.70
N LYS A 78 11.41 -28.47 -26.85
CA LYS A 78 12.64 -28.54 -27.66
C LYS A 78 13.13 -27.16 -28.09
N TYR A 79 12.21 -26.22 -28.33
CA TYR A 79 12.52 -24.85 -28.71
C TYR A 79 12.18 -23.83 -27.61
N SER A 80 11.96 -24.26 -26.37
CA SER A 80 11.67 -23.33 -25.26
C SER A 80 12.81 -22.33 -25.06
N GLN A 81 14.05 -22.74 -25.34
CA GLN A 81 15.23 -21.88 -25.31
C GLN A 81 15.25 -20.85 -26.44
N LEU A 82 14.69 -21.16 -27.61
CA LEU A 82 14.60 -20.26 -28.76
C LEU A 82 13.43 -19.27 -28.62
N ILE A 83 12.32 -19.74 -28.06
CA ILE A 83 11.10 -18.95 -27.86
C ILE A 83 11.20 -18.08 -26.58
N GLY A 84 12.00 -18.53 -25.62
CA GLY A 84 12.07 -17.98 -24.27
C GLY A 84 10.86 -18.41 -23.44
N THR A 85 11.11 -18.90 -22.24
CA THR A 85 10.07 -18.99 -21.21
C THR A 85 9.76 -17.58 -20.68
N SER A 86 8.61 -17.38 -20.03
CA SER A 86 8.31 -16.09 -19.37
C SER A 86 9.42 -15.66 -18.40
N ALA A 87 10.03 -16.63 -17.70
CA ALA A 87 11.19 -16.42 -16.84
C ALA A 87 12.41 -15.86 -17.58
N ALA A 88 12.61 -16.20 -18.86
CA ALA A 88 13.69 -15.63 -19.67
C ALA A 88 13.44 -14.16 -20.04
N LYS A 89 12.17 -13.76 -20.21
CA LYS A 89 11.80 -12.34 -20.42
C LYS A 89 12.08 -11.50 -19.17
N ASP A 90 11.77 -12.04 -17.99
CA ASP A 90 12.04 -11.37 -16.72
C ASP A 90 13.55 -11.22 -16.49
N ALA A 91 14.35 -12.22 -16.88
CA ALA A 91 15.80 -12.16 -16.83
C ALA A 91 16.41 -11.16 -17.83
N ALA A 92 15.80 -10.90 -18.99
CA ALA A 92 16.29 -9.89 -19.94
C ALA A 92 16.30 -8.47 -19.33
N HIS A 93 15.43 -8.20 -18.36
CA HIS A 93 15.41 -6.95 -17.61
C HIS A 93 16.46 -6.88 -16.48
N THR A 94 17.16 -7.98 -16.18
CA THR A 94 18.28 -8.02 -15.20
C THR A 94 19.64 -7.63 -15.80
N LEU A 95 19.66 -6.96 -16.96
CA LEU A 95 20.82 -6.21 -17.41
C LEU A 95 20.82 -4.84 -16.73
N GLU A 96 21.07 -4.83 -15.42
CA GLU A 96 21.40 -3.61 -14.69
C GLU A 96 22.73 -3.09 -15.24
N ALA A 97 22.71 -1.98 -15.98
CA ALA A 97 23.92 -1.35 -16.47
C ALA A 97 24.79 -0.96 -15.27
N ASN A 98 26.06 -1.34 -15.29
CA ASN A 98 27.02 -0.99 -14.24
C ASN A 98 27.23 0.54 -14.21
N SER A 99 26.40 1.24 -13.43
CA SER A 99 26.51 2.68 -13.19
C SER A 99 27.70 3.04 -12.29
N ALA A 100 28.41 2.05 -11.74
CA ALA A 100 29.59 2.30 -10.92
C ALA A 100 30.83 2.66 -11.77
N TYR A 101 30.77 2.50 -13.10
CA TYR A 101 31.84 2.99 -13.96
C TYR A 101 31.78 4.52 -14.09
N GLY A 102 32.86 5.20 -13.69
CA GLY A 102 32.98 6.67 -13.78
C GLY A 102 32.83 7.42 -12.45
N CYS A 103 32.34 6.78 -11.38
CA CYS A 103 32.34 7.35 -10.04
C CYS A 103 33.55 6.83 -9.26
N VAL A 104 34.50 7.70 -8.90
CA VAL A 104 35.63 7.30 -8.05
C VAL A 104 35.37 7.84 -6.64
N PRO A 105 35.57 7.03 -5.59
CA PRO A 105 35.37 7.45 -4.21
C PRO A 105 36.14 8.73 -3.87
N VAL A 106 35.48 9.66 -3.16
CA VAL A 106 36.05 10.96 -2.76
C VAL A 106 37.39 10.80 -2.02
N ALA A 107 37.52 9.75 -1.19
CA ALA A 107 38.75 9.45 -0.46
C ALA A 107 39.98 9.23 -1.35
N ASN A 108 39.78 8.77 -2.60
CA ASN A 108 40.85 8.49 -3.55
C ASN A 108 40.99 9.60 -4.60
N LYS A 109 40.18 10.66 -4.54
CA LYS A 109 40.24 11.78 -5.48
C LYS A 109 41.34 12.76 -5.07
N ARG A 110 42.05 13.27 -6.08
CA ARG A 110 43.07 14.31 -5.90
C ARG A 110 42.49 15.69 -5.61
N ASP A 111 41.29 15.97 -6.13
CA ASP A 111 40.54 17.20 -5.87
C ASP A 111 39.27 16.82 -5.10
N THR A 112 39.15 17.31 -3.87
CA THR A 112 38.01 17.08 -2.97
C THR A 112 37.00 18.23 -3.02
N ARG A 113 37.27 19.27 -3.80
CA ARG A 113 36.40 20.45 -3.90
C ARG A 113 35.17 20.16 -4.73
N SER A 114 34.15 20.97 -4.54
CA SER A 114 32.94 20.91 -5.37
C SER A 114 33.27 21.30 -6.83
N ILE A 115 32.50 20.75 -7.77
CA ILE A 115 32.65 21.03 -9.21
C ILE A 115 32.54 22.53 -9.50
N GLU A 116 31.61 23.21 -8.83
CA GLU A 116 31.36 24.64 -9.02
C GLU A 116 32.54 25.50 -8.55
N GLU A 117 33.15 25.13 -7.43
CA GLU A 117 34.31 25.81 -6.87
C GLU A 117 35.52 25.71 -7.81
N ALA A 118 35.79 24.50 -8.29
CA ALA A 118 36.85 24.26 -9.27
C ALA A 118 36.61 25.05 -10.57
N MET A 119 35.36 25.10 -11.06
CA MET A 119 35.01 25.89 -12.25
C MET A 119 35.20 27.40 -12.05
N ASN A 120 34.85 27.91 -10.88
CA ASN A 120 35.00 29.33 -10.55
C ASN A 120 36.47 29.73 -10.45
N GLU A 121 37.31 28.89 -9.85
CA GLU A 121 38.76 29.12 -9.80
C GLU A 121 39.39 29.06 -11.20
N ILE A 122 39.02 28.09 -12.04
CA ILE A 122 39.48 28.02 -13.44
C ILE A 122 39.11 29.31 -14.18
N ARG A 123 37.86 29.78 -14.02
CA ARG A 123 37.41 31.04 -14.62
C ARG A 123 38.20 32.24 -14.08
N ALA A 124 38.46 32.30 -12.77
CA ALA A 124 39.23 33.38 -12.15
C ALA A 124 40.70 33.39 -12.61
N LYS A 125 41.34 32.23 -12.62
CA LYS A 125 42.71 32.05 -13.08
C LYS A 125 42.85 32.37 -14.57
N LYS A 126 41.83 32.07 -15.37
CA LYS A 126 41.80 32.45 -16.78
C LYS A 126 41.71 33.97 -16.99
N ARG A 127 41.00 34.70 -16.12
CA ARG A 127 40.97 36.18 -16.14
C ARG A 127 42.33 36.76 -15.77
N HIS A 128 42.90 36.36 -14.63
CA HIS A 128 44.22 36.83 -14.21
C HIS A 128 45.33 36.50 -15.21
N LYS A 129 45.28 35.33 -15.85
CA LYS A 129 46.24 34.98 -16.88
C LYS A 129 46.13 35.86 -18.13
N GLN A 130 44.95 36.39 -18.47
CA GLN A 130 44.81 37.35 -19.57
C GLN A 130 45.49 38.68 -19.21
N ASP A 131 45.30 39.15 -17.98
CA ASP A 131 45.91 40.39 -17.47
C ASP A 131 47.46 40.28 -17.40
N ASP A 132 47.99 39.16 -16.90
CA ASP A 132 49.45 38.90 -16.85
C ASP A 132 50.07 38.78 -18.25
N THR A 133 49.37 38.16 -19.22
CA THR A 133 49.88 38.05 -20.59
C THR A 133 49.89 39.40 -21.33
N GLY A 134 49.01 40.35 -20.96
CA GLY A 134 49.03 41.71 -21.50
C GLY A 134 50.11 42.61 -20.90
N ALA A 135 50.50 42.36 -19.65
CA ALA A 135 51.60 43.07 -18.99
C ALA A 135 52.99 42.65 -19.54
N HIS A 136 53.17 41.37 -19.90
CA HIS A 136 54.42 40.89 -20.49
C HIS A 136 54.59 41.23 -21.98
N SER A 137 53.53 41.60 -22.71
CA SER A 137 53.60 42.02 -24.11
C SER A 137 53.83 43.53 -24.32
N SER A 138 53.91 44.32 -23.24
CA SER A 138 54.09 45.79 -23.28
C SER A 138 55.46 46.26 -22.81
N SER A 139 56.41 45.35 -22.55
CA SER A 139 57.80 45.66 -22.20
C SER A 139 58.81 45.28 -23.31
N SER A 140 58.44 45.42 -24.58
CA SER A 140 59.35 45.30 -25.73
C SER A 140 59.13 46.43 -26.72
#